data_AF-A0A2W4VEB3-F1
#
_entry.id   AF-A0A2W4VEB3-F1
#
_cell.length_a   1.000
_cell.length_b   1.000
_cell.length_c   1.000
_cell.angle_alpha   90.00
_cell.angle_beta   90.00
_cell.angle_gamma   90.00
#
_symmetry.space_group_name_H-M   'P 1'
#
loop_
_entity.id
_entity.type
_entity.pdbx_description
1 polymer ?
#
loop_
_entity_poly.entity_id
_entity_poly.type
_entity_poly.pdbx_seq_one_letter_code
_entity_poly.pdbx_strand_id
1 'polypeptide(L)'
;MTAPPAPRGAIVVPDSWEQWRHCIEVDCRLALTPAFVAERRAELADASHFRTRQFIALYGDAHRLNVLAWFQRAAAQGGAGT
;
A
#
# COMPACT_ATOMS: atom_id res chain seq x y z
N MET A 1 -10.02 -19.82 -8.17
CA MET A 1 -9.13 -19.52 -9.31
C MET A 1 -7.87 -18.91 -8.74
N THR A 2 -6.79 -19.69 -8.61
CA THR A 2 -5.50 -19.21 -8.10
C THR A 2 -4.76 -18.54 -9.26
N ALA A 3 -4.42 -17.26 -9.13
CA ALA A 3 -3.63 -16.55 -10.13
C ALA A 3 -2.22 -17.19 -10.25
N PRO A 4 -1.65 -17.28 -11.46
CA PRO A 4 -0.31 -17.81 -11.66
C PRO A 4 0.75 -16.91 -10.99
N PRO A 5 1.90 -17.46 -10.54
CA PRO A 5 2.97 -16.67 -9.96
C PRO A 5 3.54 -15.69 -11.00
N ALA A 6 3.67 -14.42 -10.63
CA ALA A 6 4.20 -13.37 -11.49
C ALA A 6 5.68 -13.65 -11.89
N PRO A 7 6.10 -13.28 -13.11
CA PRO A 7 7.47 -13.47 -13.57
C PRO A 7 8.46 -12.66 -12.73
N ARG A 8 9.57 -13.29 -12.33
CA ARG A 8 10.65 -12.65 -11.58
C ARG A 8 11.36 -11.63 -12.49
N GLY A 9 11.15 -10.35 -12.24
CA GLY A 9 11.88 -9.25 -12.92
C GLY A 9 11.04 -8.06 -13.37
N ALA A 10 9.70 -8.16 -13.37
CA ALA A 10 8.83 -7.00 -13.56
C ALA A 10 8.44 -6.44 -12.18
N ILE A 11 8.63 -5.14 -11.96
CA ILE A 11 8.00 -4.45 -10.82
C ILE A 11 6.50 -4.46 -11.11
N VAL A 12 5.79 -5.42 -10.52
CA VAL A 12 4.34 -5.50 -10.60
C VAL A 12 3.79 -4.43 -9.66
N VAL A 13 3.10 -3.44 -10.23
CA VAL A 13 2.31 -2.50 -9.42
C VAL A 13 1.16 -3.32 -8.82
N PRO A 14 1.02 -3.39 -7.48
CA PRO A 14 0.04 -4.25 -6.86
C PRO A 14 -1.37 -3.80 -7.23
N ASP A 15 -2.22 -4.72 -7.67
CA ASP A 15 -3.62 -4.44 -8.00
C ASP A 15 -4.60 -4.98 -6.95
N SER A 16 -4.10 -5.74 -5.97
CA SER A 16 -4.88 -6.36 -4.90
C SER A 16 -4.27 -6.11 -3.51
N TRP A 17 -5.09 -6.30 -2.48
CA TRP A 17 -4.67 -6.24 -1.08
C TRP A 17 -3.51 -7.19 -0.77
N GLU A 18 -3.60 -8.43 -1.25
CA GLU A 18 -2.60 -9.48 -1.00
C GLU A 18 -1.27 -9.15 -1.66
N GLN A 19 -1.30 -8.68 -2.91
CA GLN A 19 -0.09 -8.27 -3.63
C GLN A 19 0.55 -7.05 -2.98
N TRP A 20 -0.24 -6.05 -2.58
CA TRP A 20 0.25 -4.86 -1.90
C TRP A 20 0.90 -5.20 -0.56
N ARG A 21 0.24 -6.04 0.24
CA ARG A 21 0.78 -6.48 1.53
C ARG A 21 2.08 -7.26 1.36
N HIS A 22 2.14 -8.18 0.40
CA HIS A 22 3.36 -8.92 0.08
C HIS A 22 4.49 -7.99 -0.37
N CYS A 23 4.19 -7.03 -1.25
CA CYS A 23 5.15 -6.05 -1.72
C CYS A 23 5.75 -5.24 -0.57
N ILE A 24 4.94 -4.83 0.41
CA ILE A 24 5.45 -4.08 1.57
C ILE A 24 6.23 -4.97 2.54
N GLU A 25 5.65 -6.08 2.99
CA GLU A 25 6.21 -6.90 4.07
C GLU A 25 7.36 -7.81 3.62
N VAL A 26 7.34 -8.29 2.38
CA VAL A 26 8.29 -9.29 1.86
C VAL A 26 9.29 -8.65 0.92
N ASP A 27 8.83 -8.00 -0.15
CA ASP A 27 9.72 -7.44 -1.18
C ASP A 27 10.44 -6.19 -0.64
N CYS A 28 9.70 -5.27 -0.03
CA CYS A 28 10.25 -4.05 0.58
C CYS A 28 10.77 -4.26 2.01
N ARG A 29 10.43 -5.38 2.66
CA ARG A 29 10.81 -5.73 4.04
C ARG A 29 10.43 -4.67 5.08
N LEU A 30 9.26 -4.05 4.91
CA LEU A 30 8.71 -3.07 5.85
C LEU A 30 7.58 -3.71 6.67
N ALA A 31 7.65 -3.58 8.00
CA ALA A 31 6.55 -4.00 8.86
C ALA A 31 5.40 -2.98 8.82
N LEU A 32 4.16 -3.46 8.67
CA LEU A 32 2.95 -2.65 8.78
C LEU A 32 2.61 -2.31 10.25
N THR A 33 3.54 -1.62 10.93
CA THR A 33 3.35 -1.20 12.32
C THR A 33 2.26 -0.12 12.42
N PRO A 34 1.57 0.02 13.57
CA PRO A 34 0.54 1.04 13.74
C PRO A 34 1.02 2.47 13.43
N ALA A 35 2.26 2.81 13.83
CA ALA A 35 2.88 4.11 13.55
C ALA A 35 3.10 4.31 12.04
N PHE A 36 3.74 3.33 11.38
CA PHE A 36 3.99 3.40 9.94
C PHE A 36 2.69 3.51 9.14
N VAL A 37 1.67 2.72 9.49
CA VAL A 37 0.36 2.76 8.84
C VAL A 37 -0.32 4.11 9.04
N ALA A 38 -0.25 4.69 10.24
CA ALA A 38 -0.84 6.00 10.53
C ALA A 38 -0.17 7.12 9.72
N GLU A 39 1.16 7.17 9.70
CA GLU A 39 1.94 8.17 8.95
C GLU A 39 1.67 8.08 7.45
N ARG A 40 1.75 6.86 6.88
CA ARG A 40 1.49 6.65 5.44
C ARG A 40 0.07 7.00 5.03
N ARG A 41 -0.91 6.68 5.87
CA ARG A 41 -2.32 7.02 5.62
C ARG A 41 -2.53 8.53 5.62
N ALA A 42 -1.95 9.25 6.57
CA ALA A 42 -2.06 10.71 6.63
C ALA A 42 -1.44 11.38 5.40
N GLU A 43 -0.24 10.93 5.00
CA GLU A 43 0.45 11.45 3.81
C GLU A 43 -0.39 11.24 2.53
N LEU A 44 -0.88 10.01 2.30
CA LEU A 44 -1.64 9.67 1.08
C LEU A 44 -3.05 10.28 1.03
N ALA A 45 -3.62 10.64 2.18
CA ALA A 45 -4.90 11.33 2.26
C ALA A 45 -4.79 12.79 1.79
N ASP A 46 -3.64 13.43 2.00
CA ASP A 46 -3.36 14.77 1.50
C ASP A 46 -2.87 14.74 0.04
N ALA A 47 -3.80 14.92 -0.90
CA ALA A 47 -3.47 15.01 -2.33
C ALA A 47 -2.58 16.21 -2.69
N SER A 48 -2.48 17.22 -1.82
CA SER A 48 -1.60 18.36 -2.00
C SER A 48 -0.17 18.09 -1.51
N HIS A 49 0.05 17.05 -0.69
CA HIS A 49 1.36 16.72 -0.17
C HIS A 49 2.34 16.38 -1.29
N PHE A 50 3.58 16.88 -1.22
CA PHE A 50 4.58 16.76 -2.29
C PHE A 50 4.79 15.29 -2.73
N ARG A 51 5.01 14.39 -1.77
CA ARG A 51 5.21 12.96 -2.05
C ARG A 51 3.97 12.29 -2.61
N THR A 52 2.78 12.75 -2.22
CA THR A 52 1.50 12.22 -2.73
C THR A 52 1.26 12.67 -4.16
N ARG A 53 1.59 13.92 -4.51
CA ARG A 53 1.57 14.39 -5.91
C ARG A 53 2.53 13.59 -6.78
N GLN A 54 3.75 13.31 -6.29
CA GLN A 54 4.69 12.44 -7.00
C GLN A 54 4.14 11.02 -7.17
N PHE A 55 3.51 10.46 -6.13
CA PHE A 55 2.88 9.15 -6.19
C PHE A 55 1.76 9.10 -7.24
N ILE A 56 0.87 10.11 -7.26
CA ILE A 56 -0.21 10.24 -8.25
C ILE A 56 0.36 10.36 -9.67
N ALA A 57 1.43 11.14 -9.86
CA ALA A 57 2.05 11.29 -11.18
C ALA A 57 2.62 9.97 -11.73
N LEU A 58 3.11 9.08 -10.85
CA LEU A 58 3.69 7.80 -11.24
C LEU A 58 2.65 6.68 -11.42
N TYR A 59 1.64 6.63 -10.54
CA TYR A 59 0.74 5.48 -10.43
C TYR A 59 -0.73 5.82 -10.69
N GLY A 60 -1.08 7.11 -10.78
CA GLY A 60 -2.45 7.58 -10.95
C GLY A 60 -3.23 7.70 -9.64
N ASP A 61 -4.26 8.55 -9.65
CA ASP A 61 -5.07 8.82 -8.47
C ASP A 61 -5.92 7.61 -8.04
N ALA A 62 -6.43 6.83 -9.00
CA ALA A 62 -7.17 5.61 -8.70
C ALA A 62 -6.32 4.61 -7.89
N HIS A 63 -5.04 4.45 -8.24
CA HIS A 63 -4.13 3.60 -7.49
C HIS A 63 -3.81 4.17 -6.11
N ARG A 64 -3.65 5.51 -5.98
CA ARG A 64 -3.52 6.17 -4.66
C ARG A 64 -4.70 5.83 -3.75
N LEU A 65 -5.93 5.90 -4.26
CA LEU A 65 -7.13 5.59 -3.47
C LEU A 65 -7.17 4.12 -3.04
N ASN A 66 -6.78 3.19 -3.91
CA ASN A 66 -6.65 1.77 -3.56
C ASN A 66 -5.63 1.56 -2.43
N VAL A 67 -4.44 2.16 -2.55
CA VAL A 67 -3.39 2.07 -1.52
C VAL A 67 -3.84 2.69 -0.21
N LEU A 68 -4.54 3.82 -0.25
CA LEU A 68 -5.11 4.45 0.94
C LEU A 68 -6.13 3.52 1.64
N ALA A 69 -7.02 2.88 0.88
CA ALA A 69 -7.97 1.91 1.39
C ALA A 69 -7.28 0.67 1.99
N TRP A 70 -6.18 0.22 1.40
CA TRP A 70 -5.38 -0.88 1.96
C TRP A 70 -4.70 -0.48 3.27
N PHE A 71 -4.14 0.73 3.39
CA PHE A 71 -3.65 1.22 4.68
C PHE A 71 -4.76 1.33 5.75
N GLN A 72 -5.98 1.72 5.37
CA GLN A 72 -7.13 1.69 6.29
C GLN A 72 -7.48 0.28 6.75
N ARG A 73 -7.49 -0.69 5.82
CA ARG A 73 -7.70 -2.11 6.13
C ARG A 73 -6.59 -2.68 7.03
N ALA A 74 -5.33 -2.27 6.83
CA ALA A 74 -4.21 -2.65 7.69
C ALA A 74 -4.39 -2.11 9.12
N ALA A 75 -4.83 -0.85 9.27
CA ALA A 75 -5.11 -0.26 10.57
C ALA A 75 -6.22 -1.01 11.33
N ALA A 76 -7.29 -1.42 10.64
CA ALA A 76 -8.38 -2.18 11.24
C ALA A 76 -7.95 -3.58 11.72
N GLN A 77 -7.02 -4.23 11.01
CA GLN A 77 -6.49 -5.55 11.40
C GLN A 77 -5.41 -5.44 12.50
N GLY A 78 -4.59 -4.40 12.49
CA GLY A 78 -3.55 -4.16 13.50
C GLY A 78 -4.08 -3.55 14.81
N GLY A 79 -5.32 -3.06 14.83
CA GLY A 79 -6.00 -2.53 16.01
C GLY A 79 -6.76 -3.58 16.85
N ALA A 80 -6.77 -4.85 16.45
CA ALA A 80 -7.34 -5.95 17.22
C ALA A 80 -6.24 -6.65 18.03
N GLY A 81 -5.68 -5.95 19.02
CA GLY A 81 -4.64 -6.50 19.88
C GLY A 81 -4.57 -5.74 21.20
N THR A 82 -5.22 -6.31 22.21
CA THR A 82 -5.39 -5.92 23.63
C THR A 82 -6.26 -4.70 23.95
#